data_AF-A0A1F8T5T9-F1
#
_entry.id   AF-A0A1F8T5T9-F1
#
_cell.length_a   1.000
_cell.length_b   1.000
_cell.length_c   1.000
_cell.angle_alpha   90.00
_cell.angle_beta   90.00
_cell.angle_gamma   90.00
#
_symmetry.space_group_name_H-M   'P 1'
#
loop_
_entity.id
_entity.type
_entity.pdbx_description
1 polymer ?
#
loop_
_entity_poly.entity_id
_entity_poly.type
_entity_poly.pdbx_seq_one_letter_code
_entity_poly.pdbx_strand_id
1 'polypeptide(L)'
;MRIRDTERVSHAIQVLKGARSLDGLVDRIYDITEGSLALDRATLHRIARGHTQVARAIDTPEDCIRLYFALMIVGCEEGLPAASVVEEGHAVLTGFVGEPLAGLIFRDLSGTLPKLRDRAALKEYLEEGVRVWLPK
;
A
#
# COMPACT_ATOMS: atom_id res chain seq x y z
N MET A 1 -10.05 -6.38 -10.24
CA MET A 1 -10.08 -4.96 -10.65
C MET A 1 -9.12 -4.69 -11.81
N ARG A 2 -9.22 -3.59 -12.59
CA ARG A 2 -8.22 -3.23 -13.63
C ARG A 2 -7.46 -1.98 -13.20
N ILE A 3 -6.14 -2.08 -13.01
CA ILE A 3 -5.28 -0.93 -12.72
C ILE A 3 -5.44 0.11 -13.82
N ARG A 4 -5.72 1.36 -13.42
CA ARG A 4 -5.91 2.50 -14.33
C ARG A 4 -4.59 3.13 -14.73
N ASP A 5 -3.65 3.26 -13.80
CA ASP A 5 -2.33 3.86 -14.04
C ASP A 5 -1.22 2.93 -13.54
N THR A 6 -0.59 2.27 -14.49
CA THR A 6 0.39 1.20 -14.22
C THR A 6 1.75 1.75 -13.83
N GLU A 7 2.19 2.79 -14.53
CA GLU A 7 3.50 3.39 -14.34
C GLU A 7 3.55 4.10 -12.99
N ARG A 8 2.47 4.82 -12.63
CA ARG A 8 2.38 5.49 -11.33
C ARG A 8 2.38 4.51 -10.17
N VAL A 9 1.69 3.36 -10.28
CA VAL A 9 1.67 2.30 -9.25
C VAL A 9 3.05 1.69 -9.09
N SER A 10 3.70 1.34 -10.20
CA SER A 10 5.05 0.78 -10.16
C SER A 10 6.02 1.78 -9.52
N HIS A 11 5.96 3.05 -9.89
CA HIS A 11 6.79 4.10 -9.31
C HIS A 11 6.57 4.22 -7.81
N ALA A 12 5.31 4.29 -7.38
CA ALA A 12 4.98 4.43 -5.96
C ALA A 12 5.49 3.26 -5.12
N ILE A 13 5.35 2.04 -5.63
CA ILE A 13 5.90 0.84 -4.96
C ILE A 13 7.42 0.92 -4.86
N GLN A 14 8.11 1.39 -5.91
CA GLN A 14 9.57 1.56 -5.87
C GLN A 14 10.01 2.61 -4.85
N VAL A 15 9.26 3.71 -4.72
CA VAL A 15 9.52 4.74 -3.70
C VAL A 15 9.28 4.18 -2.30
N LEU A 16 8.11 3.58 -2.04
CA LEU A 16 7.74 3.01 -0.73
C LEU A 16 8.67 1.89 -0.27
N LYS A 17 9.17 1.08 -1.21
CA LYS A 17 10.19 0.07 -0.95
C LYS A 17 11.50 0.67 -0.43
N GLY A 18 11.82 1.90 -0.82
CA GLY A 18 13.12 2.51 -0.52
C GLY A 18 14.29 1.64 -0.97
N ALA A 19 15.25 1.43 -0.08
CA ALA A 19 16.47 0.67 -0.34
C ALA A 19 16.26 -0.85 -0.32
N ARG A 20 15.13 -1.33 0.22
CA ARG A 20 14.82 -2.75 0.33
C ARG A 20 14.83 -3.47 -1.03
N SER A 21 15.19 -4.74 -1.08
CA SER A 21 15.00 -5.55 -2.29
C SER A 21 13.50 -5.79 -2.56
N LEU A 22 13.14 -6.14 -3.80
CA LEU A 22 11.76 -6.51 -4.10
C LEU A 22 11.33 -7.78 -3.34
N ASP A 23 12.21 -8.77 -3.20
CA ASP A 23 11.91 -9.98 -2.43
C ASP A 23 11.67 -9.63 -0.96
N GLY A 24 12.53 -8.80 -0.36
CA GLY A 24 12.38 -8.37 1.02
C GLY A 24 11.15 -7.50 1.27
N LEU A 25 10.69 -6.74 0.27
CA LEU A 25 9.42 -6.02 0.32
C LEU A 25 8.25 -6.99 0.37
N VAL A 26 8.25 -7.98 -0.53
CA VAL A 26 7.18 -8.98 -0.62
C VAL A 26 7.11 -9.79 0.67
N ASP A 27 8.24 -10.25 1.20
CA ASP A 27 8.29 -10.95 2.48
C ASP A 27 7.69 -10.09 3.60
N ARG A 28 8.08 -8.82 3.67
CA ARG A 28 7.56 -7.92 4.70
C ARG A 28 6.06 -7.64 4.58
N ILE A 29 5.54 -7.52 3.36
CA ILE A 29 4.08 -7.37 3.12
C ILE A 29 3.33 -8.61 3.61
N TYR A 30 3.86 -9.80 3.35
CA TYR A 30 3.27 -11.05 3.84
C TYR A 30 3.33 -11.15 5.36
N ASP A 31 4.40 -10.68 5.99
CA ASP A 31 4.50 -10.63 7.46
C ASP A 31 3.47 -9.66 8.05
N ILE A 32 3.33 -8.46 7.49
CA ILE A 32 2.39 -7.42 7.97
C ILE A 32 0.94 -7.89 7.80
N THR A 33 0.64 -8.56 6.69
CA THR A 33 -0.71 -9.08 6.42
C THR A 33 -0.92 -10.47 7.02
N GLU A 34 0.07 -11.04 7.71
CA GLU A 34 0.04 -12.40 8.23
C GLU A 34 -0.42 -13.46 7.20
N GLY A 35 -0.07 -13.24 5.93
CA GLY A 35 -0.47 -14.11 4.81
C GLY A 35 -1.96 -14.04 4.42
N SER A 36 -2.74 -13.11 4.99
CA SER A 36 -4.17 -12.94 4.68
C SER A 36 -4.41 -12.25 3.34
N LEU A 37 -3.36 -11.79 2.66
CA LEU A 37 -3.45 -11.17 1.35
C LEU A 37 -3.64 -12.25 0.28
N ALA A 38 -4.79 -12.24 -0.41
CA ALA A 38 -5.10 -13.19 -1.48
C ALA A 38 -4.33 -12.93 -2.79
N LEU A 39 -3.13 -12.35 -2.69
CA LEU A 39 -2.26 -11.99 -3.80
C LEU A 39 -0.98 -12.80 -3.73
N ASP A 40 -0.75 -13.70 -4.68
CA ASP A 40 0.48 -14.50 -4.71
C ASP A 40 1.74 -13.61 -4.84
N ARG A 41 2.86 -14.09 -4.26
CA ARG A 41 4.15 -13.39 -4.28
C ARG A 41 4.60 -12.98 -5.69
N ALA A 42 4.41 -13.86 -6.67
CA ALA A 42 4.85 -13.61 -8.04
C ALA A 42 4.04 -12.48 -8.70
N THR A 43 2.76 -12.38 -8.38
CA THR A 43 1.89 -11.29 -8.83
C THR A 43 2.34 -9.97 -8.24
N LEU A 44 2.65 -9.91 -6.94
CA LEU A 44 3.16 -8.69 -6.32
C LEU A 44 4.51 -8.27 -6.92
N HIS A 45 5.42 -9.21 -7.17
CA HIS A 45 6.66 -8.95 -7.91
C HIS A 45 6.43 -8.36 -9.29
N ARG A 46 5.47 -8.90 -10.04
CA ARG A 46 5.13 -8.41 -11.37
C ARG A 46 4.56 -7.00 -11.32
N ILE A 47 3.65 -6.71 -10.38
CA ILE A 47 3.10 -5.37 -10.17
C ILE A 47 4.22 -4.36 -9.86
N ALA A 48 5.13 -4.72 -8.94
CA ALA A 48 6.23 -3.85 -8.55
C ALA A 48 7.27 -3.59 -9.67
N ARG A 49 7.29 -4.45 -10.69
CA ARG A 49 8.10 -4.29 -11.92
C ARG A 49 7.32 -3.62 -13.07
N GLY A 50 6.11 -3.12 -12.83
CA GLY A 50 5.28 -2.47 -13.85
C GLY A 50 4.49 -3.44 -14.73
N HIS A 51 4.53 -4.75 -14.48
CA HIS A 51 3.69 -5.74 -15.15
C HIS A 51 2.32 -5.85 -14.46
N THR A 52 1.59 -4.75 -14.40
CA THR A 52 0.29 -4.60 -13.71
C THR A 52 -0.88 -5.32 -14.37
N GLN A 53 -0.70 -5.88 -15.56
CA GLN A 53 -1.73 -6.66 -16.24
C GLN A 53 -2.18 -7.88 -15.41
N VAL A 54 -1.33 -8.33 -14.48
CA VAL A 54 -1.62 -9.41 -13.52
C VAL A 54 -2.32 -8.96 -12.24
N ALA A 55 -2.48 -7.65 -12.01
CA ALA A 55 -3.18 -7.12 -10.84
C ALA A 55 -4.70 -7.38 -10.85
N ARG A 56 -5.21 -8.08 -11.87
CA ARG A 56 -6.55 -8.68 -11.84
C ARG A 56 -6.75 -9.61 -10.65
N ALA A 57 -5.67 -10.15 -10.10
CA ALA A 57 -5.68 -10.97 -8.88
C ALA A 57 -5.99 -10.18 -7.60
N ILE A 58 -5.97 -8.84 -7.62
CA ILE A 58 -6.59 -8.05 -6.56
C ILE A 58 -8.04 -7.83 -6.96
N ASP A 59 -8.89 -8.70 -6.43
CA ASP A 59 -10.30 -8.83 -6.77
C ASP A 59 -11.21 -8.20 -5.71
N THR A 60 -10.75 -8.06 -4.47
CA THR A 60 -11.51 -7.43 -3.39
C THR A 60 -10.97 -6.04 -3.00
N PRO A 61 -11.86 -5.12 -2.57
CA PRO A 61 -11.44 -3.86 -1.93
C PRO A 61 -10.56 -4.10 -0.70
N GLU A 62 -10.84 -5.15 0.08
CA GLU A 62 -10.11 -5.49 1.31
C GLU A 62 -8.64 -5.85 1.02
N ASP A 63 -8.36 -6.67 0.00
CA ASP A 63 -7.00 -6.99 -0.41
C ASP A 63 -6.26 -5.76 -0.93
N CYS A 64 -6.97 -4.88 -1.65
CA CYS A 64 -6.42 -3.57 -2.02
C CYS A 64 -6.04 -2.77 -0.78
N ILE A 65 -6.91 -2.74 0.24
CA ILE A 65 -6.68 -2.01 1.48
C ILE A 65 -5.47 -2.55 2.24
N ARG A 66 -5.42 -3.88 2.42
CA ARG A 66 -4.31 -4.60 3.05
C ARG A 66 -2.99 -4.31 2.36
N LEU A 67 -2.96 -4.40 1.03
CA LEU A 67 -1.76 -4.17 0.26
C LEU A 67 -1.26 -2.72 0.41
N TYR A 68 -2.13 -1.72 0.29
CA TYR A 68 -1.67 -0.34 0.37
C TYR A 68 -1.23 0.05 1.79
N PHE A 69 -1.92 -0.41 2.85
CA PHE A 69 -1.46 -0.20 4.23
C PHE A 69 -0.11 -0.87 4.49
N ALA A 70 0.08 -2.12 4.02
CA ALA A 70 1.36 -2.81 4.16
C ALA A 70 2.48 -2.05 3.44
N LEU A 71 2.25 -1.55 2.23
CA LEU A 71 3.22 -0.75 1.49
C LEU A 71 3.58 0.55 2.23
N MET A 72 2.60 1.24 2.82
CA MET A 72 2.83 2.45 3.59
C MET A 72 3.59 2.19 4.90
N ILE A 73 3.30 1.08 5.58
CA ILE A 73 4.06 0.63 6.76
C ILE A 73 5.52 0.39 6.38
N VAL A 74 5.79 -0.27 5.25
CA VAL A 74 7.17 -0.45 4.75
C VAL A 74 7.83 0.90 4.48
N GLY A 75 7.15 1.85 3.84
CA GLY A 75 7.67 3.20 3.64
C GLY A 75 8.05 3.91 4.95
N CYS A 76 7.26 3.69 6.02
CA CYS A 76 7.59 4.17 7.35
C CYS A 76 8.82 3.45 7.94
N GLU A 77 9.01 2.16 7.67
CA GLU A 77 10.18 1.40 8.13
C GLU A 77 11.48 1.81 7.43
N GLU A 78 11.40 2.10 6.13
CA GLU A 78 12.51 2.59 5.30
C GLU A 78 12.87 4.06 5.59
N GLY A 79 12.11 4.69 6.48
CA GLY A 79 12.41 6.01 7.00
C GLY A 79 11.98 7.17 6.12
N LEU A 80 11.06 6.93 5.18
CA LEU A 80 10.48 7.99 4.36
C LEU A 80 9.72 9.00 5.24
N PRO A 81 9.70 10.29 4.84
CA PRO A 81 8.84 11.28 5.49
C PRO A 81 7.37 10.85 5.43
N ALA A 82 6.61 11.10 6.50
CA ALA A 82 5.20 10.73 6.58
C ALA A 82 4.38 11.27 5.39
N ALA A 83 4.65 12.51 4.96
CA ALA A 83 4.00 13.11 3.79
C ALA A 83 4.27 12.31 2.50
N SER A 84 5.50 11.86 2.27
CA SER A 84 5.86 11.05 1.11
C SER A 84 5.22 9.67 1.16
N VAL A 85 5.19 9.03 2.33
CA VAL A 85 4.51 7.73 2.51
C VAL A 85 3.04 7.83 2.12
N VAL A 86 2.38 8.91 2.55
CA VAL A 86 0.98 9.19 2.24
C VAL A 86 0.76 9.42 0.76
N GLU A 87 1.57 10.29 0.16
CA GLU A 87 1.44 10.65 -1.25
C GLU A 87 1.58 9.41 -2.14
N GLU A 88 2.59 8.59 -1.88
CA GLU A 88 2.80 7.36 -2.62
C GLU A 88 1.74 6.32 -2.33
N GLY A 89 1.29 6.19 -1.08
CA GLY A 89 0.17 5.32 -0.72
C GLY A 89 -1.12 5.71 -1.45
N HIS A 90 -1.40 7.01 -1.57
CA HIS A 90 -2.55 7.51 -2.30
C HIS A 90 -2.43 7.18 -3.79
N ALA A 91 -1.26 7.40 -4.37
CA ALA A 91 -1.01 7.10 -5.77
C ALA A 91 -1.15 5.61 -6.11
N VAL A 92 -0.70 4.71 -5.22
CA VAL A 92 -0.96 3.27 -5.34
C VAL A 92 -2.47 3.01 -5.38
N LEU A 93 -3.22 3.54 -4.41
CA LEU A 93 -4.65 3.30 -4.31
C LEU A 93 -5.41 3.87 -5.52
N THR A 94 -5.13 5.11 -5.92
CA THR A 94 -5.70 5.74 -7.11
C THR A 94 -5.37 4.95 -8.37
N GLY A 95 -4.17 4.38 -8.49
CA GLY A 95 -3.85 3.50 -9.61
C GLY A 95 -4.66 2.20 -9.64
N PHE A 96 -4.99 1.66 -8.47
CA PHE A 96 -5.80 0.44 -8.33
C PHE A 96 -7.30 0.68 -8.58
N VAL A 97 -7.94 1.54 -7.78
CA VAL A 97 -9.40 1.74 -7.79
C VAL A 97 -9.84 2.93 -8.67
N GLY A 98 -8.91 3.84 -8.99
CA GLY A 98 -9.20 5.12 -9.62
C GLY A 98 -9.74 6.18 -8.67
N GLU A 99 -9.60 7.45 -9.06
CA GLU A 99 -10.47 8.49 -8.53
C GLU A 99 -11.92 8.24 -8.97
N PRO A 100 -12.95 8.51 -8.15
CA PRO A 100 -12.94 9.17 -6.82
C PRO A 100 -12.92 8.21 -5.62
N LEU A 101 -12.90 6.90 -5.87
CA LEU A 101 -12.95 5.87 -4.83
C LEU A 101 -11.73 5.93 -3.92
N ALA A 102 -10.55 6.18 -4.49
CA ALA A 102 -9.34 6.39 -3.72
C ALA A 102 -9.51 7.54 -2.72
N GLY A 103 -10.00 8.70 -3.17
CA GLY A 103 -10.29 9.83 -2.29
C GLY A 103 -11.27 9.53 -1.15
N LEU A 104 -12.27 8.66 -1.35
CA LEU A 104 -13.18 8.24 -0.28
C LEU A 104 -12.49 7.39 0.78
N ILE A 105 -11.66 6.43 0.37
CA ILE A 105 -10.89 5.56 1.28
C ILE A 105 -9.80 6.38 2.00
N PHE A 106 -9.14 7.29 1.27
CA PHE A 106 -8.10 8.15 1.81
C PHE A 106 -8.64 9.31 2.66
N ARG A 107 -9.95 9.54 2.68
CA ARG A 107 -10.55 10.69 3.38
C ARG A 107 -10.25 10.65 4.88
N ASP A 108 -10.42 9.49 5.50
CA ASP A 108 -10.21 9.33 6.94
C ASP A 108 -8.74 9.46 7.30
N LEU A 109 -7.86 8.89 6.47
CA LEU A 109 -6.42 9.08 6.60
C LEU A 109 -6.07 10.57 6.45
N SER A 110 -6.54 11.23 5.39
CA SER A 110 -6.28 12.66 5.11
C SER A 110 -6.75 13.59 6.22
N GLY A 111 -7.89 13.29 6.86
CA GLY A 111 -8.36 14.05 8.04
C GLY A 111 -7.55 13.78 9.31
N THR A 112 -6.88 12.63 9.40
CA THR A 112 -6.07 12.22 10.55
C THR A 112 -4.60 12.65 10.40
N LEU A 113 -4.09 12.75 9.18
CA LEU A 113 -2.69 13.06 8.88
C LEU A 113 -2.14 14.35 9.50
N PRO A 114 -2.87 15.48 9.56
CA PRO A 114 -2.38 16.67 10.25
C PRO A 114 -2.08 16.44 11.74
N LYS A 115 -2.60 15.35 12.32
CA LYS A 115 -2.39 14.94 13.72
C LYS A 115 -1.26 13.92 13.86
N LEU A 116 -0.91 13.21 12.79
CA LEU A 116 0.18 12.22 12.74
C LEU A 116 1.48 12.95 12.40
N ARG A 117 2.04 13.60 13.43
CA ARG A 117 3.16 14.56 13.28
C ARG A 117 4.50 13.90 12.93
N ASP A 118 4.63 12.60 13.11
CA ASP A 118 5.83 11.86 12.77
C ASP A 118 5.51 10.47 12.22
N ARG A 119 6.55 9.84 11.68
CA ARG A 119 6.52 8.55 11.00
C ARG A 119 6.10 7.39 11.92
N ALA A 120 6.43 7.46 13.22
CA ALA A 120 6.07 6.41 14.16
C ALA A 120 4.55 6.42 14.41
N ALA A 121 3.97 7.60 14.63
CA ALA A 121 2.53 7.75 14.78
C ALA A 121 1.76 7.30 13.53
N LEU A 122 2.27 7.61 12.32
CA LEU A 122 1.69 7.11 11.07
C LEU A 122 1.72 5.58 11.00
N LYS A 123 2.86 4.98 11.35
CA LYS A 123 3.03 3.52 11.34
C LYS A 123 2.03 2.84 12.29
N GLU A 124 1.93 3.31 13.53
CA GLU A 124 1.01 2.76 14.53
C GLU A 124 -0.46 2.84 14.07
N TYR A 125 -0.86 3.97 13.46
CA TYR A 125 -2.20 4.14 12.90
C TYR A 125 -2.49 3.11 11.80
N LEU A 126 -1.54 2.90 10.88
CA LEU A 126 -1.69 1.95 9.77
C LEU A 126 -1.76 0.50 10.28
N GLU A 127 -0.91 0.14 11.26
CA GLU A 127 -0.92 -1.19 11.89
C GLU A 127 -2.24 -1.47 12.62
N GLU A 128 -2.80 -0.47 13.31
CA GLU A 128 -4.12 -0.58 13.92
C GLU A 128 -5.22 -0.71 12.85
N GLY A 129 -5.11 0.03 11.74
CA GLY A 129 -6.03 -0.10 10.61
C GLY A 129 -6.05 -1.51 10.02
N VAL A 130 -4.89 -2.14 9.84
CA VAL A 130 -4.80 -3.56 9.41
C VAL A 130 -5.48 -4.48 10.42
N ARG A 131 -5.32 -4.23 11.72
CA ARG A 131 -5.88 -5.07 12.79
C ARG A 131 -7.41 -4.95 12.93
N VAL A 132 -7.93 -3.73 12.88
CA VAL A 132 -9.33 -3.43 13.22
C VAL A 132 -10.24 -3.50 12.00
N TRP A 133 -9.80 -2.98 10.85
CA TRP A 133 -10.65 -2.86 9.67
C TRP A 133 -10.59 -4.07 8.76
N LEU A 134 -9.58 -4.93 8.91
CA LEU A 134 -9.33 -6.05 8.01
C LEU A 134 -9.14 -7.35 8.82
N PRO A 135 -10.11 -7.76 9.65
CA PRO A 135 -10.00 -8.96 10.48
C PRO A 135 -9.74 -10.21 9.63
N LYS A 136 -9.02 -11.17 10.23
CA LYS A 136 -8.57 -12.42 9.58
C LYS A 136 -9.73 -13.30 9.16
#